data_AF-A0A2A3YPF2-F1
#
_entry.id   AF-A0A2A3YPF2-F1
#
_cell.length_a   1.000
_cell.length_b   1.000
_cell.length_c   1.000
_cell.angle_alpha   90.00
_cell.angle_beta   90.00
_cell.angle_gamma   90.00
#
_symmetry.space_group_name_H-M   'P 1'
#
loop_
_entity.id
_entity.type
_entity.pdbx_description
1 polymer ?
#
loop_
_entity_poly.entity_id
_entity_poly.type
_entity_poly.pdbx_seq_one_letter_code
_entity_poly.pdbx_strand_id
1 'polypeptide(L)'
;MTSPHSRALPPLTNLPAPRVLPRESPSLVPPDAIMVESKGLLRRRLLRRSWAPGLVILGLWYALLGLYVLGASPTFWFLSALVALGEPTYLRAATVQLGFSRSGLATAFGLLPLAGTVLSLAMMQLAPSAIAGMDPRRHLSERGFQREVATRITAILLAPPLLVLLALPLSVVLGLKQPWSALGAGPLMALTLGAGAIMLAWVLVRRTLAVPTLLGVPDAGEVETAGRLDRDPAVRLAAAKKVLAQDRRHLPPNPGTAARSGAFSPRGLLTALVRIARACLVWVAPTAVGLGWLLFGTADAINTFGGMLETNLVEIRSALRWPVLAVGLPLLGLVAVGLAFVPGLAVLAAEGQRAEVVDQRTYATWPERARVNPWEARVVTLTGVFSAVLGLLGLLTGTVLLVLLGETTPLVWSGLVAIALVLVPLLGVGATAAMRTGLRDVLYGPAGDYTRRETPYALIAPDIGTRTQRGQDPAVRAEMRRRLQAEGAAQGVALLDVDVAGERLWMDDSAPGTTDTAVREADLGRGRLPDFGGEGSPFTRGADGAGGSGGYGAGGYRAGDDAYFDGARSDGSRADESHRHPIPDSITGLREP
;
A
#
# COMPACT_ATOMS: atom_id res chain seq x y z
N MET A 1 8.52 -0.85 -46.71
CA MET A 1 7.26 -0.66 -47.49
C MET A 1 6.12 -1.20 -46.65
N THR A 2 5.11 -0.37 -46.37
CA THR A 2 3.88 -0.77 -45.67
C THR A 2 2.83 -1.27 -46.67
N SER A 3 1.99 -2.23 -46.24
CA SER A 3 0.96 -2.84 -47.11
C SER A 3 -0.04 -1.79 -47.63
N PRO A 4 -0.46 -1.84 -48.91
CA PRO A 4 -1.46 -0.91 -49.46
C PRO A 4 -2.85 -1.04 -48.82
N HIS A 5 -3.08 -2.05 -47.97
CA HIS A 5 -4.31 -2.21 -47.20
C HIS A 5 -4.19 -1.80 -45.72
N SER A 6 -3.04 -1.25 -45.28
CA SER A 6 -2.91 -0.71 -43.91
C SER A 6 -3.61 0.64 -43.79
N ARG A 7 -4.95 0.63 -43.72
CA ARG A 7 -5.75 1.80 -43.34
C ARG A 7 -5.29 2.28 -41.97
N ALA A 8 -4.84 3.53 -41.87
CA ALA A 8 -4.52 4.14 -40.58
C ALA A 8 -5.78 4.14 -39.71
N LEU A 9 -5.71 3.44 -38.58
CA LEU A 9 -6.81 3.36 -37.62
C LEU A 9 -7.00 4.76 -36.98
N PRO A 10 -8.25 5.23 -36.80
CA PRO A 10 -8.50 6.54 -36.22
C PRO A 10 -8.07 6.58 -34.74
N PRO A 11 -7.58 7.73 -34.25
CA PRO A 11 -7.07 7.84 -32.89
C PRO A 11 -8.19 7.79 -31.84
N LEU A 12 -7.86 7.26 -30.66
CA LEU A 12 -8.80 6.94 -29.59
C LEU A 12 -9.13 8.16 -28.73
N THR A 13 -9.72 9.18 -29.35
CA THR A 13 -9.93 10.51 -28.76
C THR A 13 -11.26 10.69 -28.02
N ASN A 14 -12.26 9.84 -28.28
CA ASN A 14 -13.64 10.03 -27.82
C ASN A 14 -14.23 8.81 -27.05
N LEU A 15 -13.38 7.92 -26.53
CA LEU A 15 -13.86 6.77 -25.74
C LEU A 15 -14.42 7.20 -24.38
N PRO A 16 -15.50 6.57 -23.86
CA PRO A 16 -16.06 6.90 -22.56
C PRO A 16 -15.03 6.69 -21.44
N ALA A 17 -15.10 7.52 -20.40
CA ALA A 17 -14.23 7.38 -19.23
C ALA A 17 -14.41 5.98 -18.58
N PRO A 18 -13.35 5.38 -18.00
CA PRO A 18 -13.44 4.05 -17.42
C PRO A 18 -14.48 4.03 -16.29
N ARG A 19 -15.42 3.09 -16.35
CA ARG A 19 -16.53 2.98 -15.38
C ARG A 19 -15.99 2.62 -13.99
N VAL A 20 -16.33 3.45 -13.01
CA VAL A 20 -16.06 3.18 -11.59
C VAL A 20 -17.00 2.07 -11.09
N LEU A 21 -16.46 1.13 -10.34
CA LEU A 21 -17.22 0.04 -9.71
C LEU A 21 -17.86 0.52 -8.40
N PRO A 22 -19.05 0.01 -8.02
CA PRO A 22 -19.64 0.32 -6.72
C PRO A 22 -18.69 -0.13 -5.59
N ARG A 23 -18.68 0.63 -4.48
CA ARG A 23 -17.88 0.27 -3.31
C ARG A 23 -18.61 -0.80 -2.50
N GLU A 24 -18.00 -1.97 -2.35
CA GLU A 24 -18.42 -2.94 -1.34
C GLU A 24 -18.06 -2.43 0.07
N SER A 25 -19.00 -2.58 1.00
CA SER A 25 -18.75 -2.29 2.42
C SER A 25 -17.98 -3.44 3.06
N PRO A 26 -16.86 -3.19 3.78
CA PRO A 26 -16.09 -4.24 4.46
C PRO A 26 -16.86 -4.92 5.61
N SER A 27 -17.96 -4.30 6.10
CA SER A 27 -18.88 -4.92 7.07
C SER A 27 -19.70 -6.04 6.43
N LEU A 28 -20.20 -5.84 5.21
CA LEU A 28 -21.10 -6.75 4.47
C LEU A 28 -20.35 -7.77 3.59
N VAL A 29 -19.15 -8.16 4.01
CA VAL A 29 -18.35 -9.19 3.31
C VAL A 29 -18.76 -10.57 3.87
N PRO A 30 -19.20 -11.51 3.02
CA PRO A 30 -19.63 -12.85 3.46
C PRO A 30 -18.45 -13.62 4.06
N PRO A 31 -18.71 -14.57 5.00
CA PRO A 31 -17.68 -15.27 5.74
C PRO A 31 -16.67 -15.99 4.83
N ASP A 32 -17.13 -16.64 3.76
CA ASP A 32 -16.26 -17.40 2.84
C ASP A 32 -15.28 -16.52 2.05
N ALA A 33 -15.58 -15.23 1.92
CA ALA A 33 -14.68 -14.26 1.31
C ALA A 33 -13.62 -13.69 2.28
N ILE A 34 -13.50 -14.23 3.50
CA ILE A 34 -12.55 -13.79 4.52
C ILE A 34 -11.41 -14.82 4.66
N MET A 35 -10.17 -14.36 4.49
CA MET A 35 -8.98 -15.24 4.48
C MET A 35 -8.66 -15.86 5.83
N VAL A 36 -8.84 -15.10 6.92
CA VAL A 36 -8.39 -15.47 8.27
C VAL A 36 -9.51 -15.24 9.29
N GLU A 37 -9.73 -16.25 10.13
CA GLU A 37 -10.81 -16.30 11.12
C GLU A 37 -10.89 -15.06 12.04
N SER A 38 -9.74 -14.49 12.46
CA SER A 38 -9.71 -13.30 13.31
C SER A 38 -8.36 -12.58 13.32
N LYS A 39 -8.37 -11.31 13.74
CA LYS A 39 -7.15 -10.52 14.06
C LYS A 39 -6.26 -11.22 15.09
N GLY A 40 -6.85 -11.93 16.06
CA GLY A 40 -6.13 -12.69 17.09
C GLY A 40 -5.34 -13.88 16.55
N LEU A 41 -5.88 -14.59 15.56
CA LEU A 41 -5.18 -15.68 14.86
C LEU A 41 -3.97 -15.13 14.08
N LEU A 42 -4.16 -14.02 13.37
CA LEU A 42 -3.07 -13.35 12.65
C LEU A 42 -1.97 -12.85 13.60
N ARG A 43 -2.32 -12.27 14.76
CA ARG A 43 -1.38 -11.93 15.83
C ARG A 43 -0.59 -13.15 16.32
N ARG A 44 -1.23 -14.29 16.57
CA ARG A 44 -0.55 -15.54 16.98
C ARG A 44 0.43 -16.05 15.91
N ARG A 45 0.06 -15.99 14.63
CA ARG A 45 0.96 -16.37 13.51
C ARG A 45 2.18 -15.43 13.40
N LEU A 46 1.98 -14.12 13.54
CA LEU A 46 3.07 -13.13 13.55
C LEU A 46 4.04 -13.37 14.71
N LEU A 47 3.54 -13.52 15.95
CA LEU A 47 4.37 -13.74 17.13
C LEU A 47 5.21 -15.04 17.02
N ARG A 48 4.64 -16.14 16.51
CA ARG A 48 5.40 -17.39 16.29
C ARG A 48 6.55 -17.23 15.29
N ARG A 49 6.51 -16.24 14.40
CA ARG A 49 7.56 -15.94 13.42
C ARG A 49 8.34 -14.66 13.72
N SER A 50 8.14 -14.05 14.89
CA SER A 50 8.79 -12.77 15.21
C SER A 50 10.27 -12.90 15.59
N TRP A 51 10.75 -14.11 15.87
CA TRP A 51 12.14 -14.36 16.24
C TRP A 51 13.13 -13.96 15.14
N ALA A 52 12.87 -14.30 13.88
CA ALA A 52 13.75 -14.03 12.75
C ALA A 52 13.89 -12.52 12.45
N PRO A 53 12.81 -11.74 12.27
CA PRO A 53 12.92 -10.28 12.16
C PRO A 53 13.41 -9.65 13.48
N GLY A 54 13.14 -10.25 14.64
CA GLY A 54 13.68 -9.83 15.93
C GLY A 54 15.21 -9.87 15.97
N LEU A 55 15.84 -10.93 15.46
CA LEU A 55 17.31 -11.01 15.34
C LEU A 55 17.87 -9.95 14.37
N VAL A 56 17.19 -9.68 13.26
CA VAL A 56 17.58 -8.61 12.32
C VAL A 56 17.49 -7.23 12.99
N ILE A 57 16.45 -6.98 13.77
CA ILE A 57 16.25 -5.71 14.51
C ILE A 57 17.26 -5.58 15.64
N LEU A 58 17.59 -6.67 16.34
CA LEU A 58 18.65 -6.69 17.36
C LEU A 58 20.02 -6.34 16.76
N GLY A 59 20.37 -6.97 15.64
CA GLY A 59 21.58 -6.63 14.88
C GLY A 59 21.58 -5.18 14.38
N LEU A 60 20.44 -4.66 13.93
CA LEU A 60 20.28 -3.25 13.56
C LEU A 60 20.54 -2.32 14.76
N TRP A 61 19.98 -2.60 15.94
CA TRP A 61 20.23 -1.77 17.12
C TRP A 61 21.69 -1.80 17.58
N TYR A 62 22.35 -2.96 17.51
CA TYR A 62 23.81 -3.04 17.74
C TYR A 62 24.59 -2.21 16.71
N ALA A 63 24.23 -2.27 15.43
CA ALA A 63 24.86 -1.48 14.38
C ALA A 63 24.64 0.03 14.59
N LEU A 64 23.41 0.47 14.91
CA LEU A 64 23.10 1.87 15.19
C LEU A 64 23.81 2.39 16.44
N LEU A 65 23.90 1.58 17.50
CA LEU A 65 24.65 1.94 18.71
C LEU A 65 26.16 2.01 18.45
N GLY A 66 26.71 1.07 17.67
CA GLY A 66 28.11 1.10 17.23
C GLY A 66 28.41 2.34 16.39
N LEU A 67 27.55 2.68 15.44
CA LEU A 67 27.66 3.92 14.65
C LEU A 67 27.52 5.18 15.50
N TYR A 68 26.66 5.19 16.53
CA TYR A 68 26.56 6.32 17.46
C TYR A 68 27.87 6.55 18.24
N VAL A 69 28.48 5.48 18.78
CA VAL A 69 29.74 5.59 19.55
C VAL A 69 30.92 5.93 18.64
N LEU A 70 31.08 5.21 17.52
CA LEU A 70 32.16 5.44 16.56
C LEU A 70 32.01 6.77 15.82
N GLY A 71 30.79 7.24 15.64
CA GLY A 71 30.45 8.49 14.94
C GLY A 71 30.94 9.76 15.64
N ALA A 72 31.34 9.70 16.92
CA ALA A 72 31.91 10.87 17.60
C ALA A 72 33.17 11.41 16.87
N SER A 73 34.07 10.50 16.49
CA SER A 73 35.13 10.75 15.49
C SER A 73 35.66 9.40 14.97
N PRO A 74 35.16 8.92 13.81
CA PRO A 74 35.54 7.63 13.24
C PRO A 74 37.04 7.45 13.03
N THR A 75 37.72 8.48 12.51
CA THR A 75 39.17 8.43 12.24
C THR A 75 39.97 8.37 13.53
N PHE A 76 39.62 9.17 14.54
CA PHE A 76 40.28 9.14 15.84
C PHE A 76 40.08 7.80 16.57
N TRP A 77 38.88 7.20 16.50
CA TRP A 77 38.63 5.85 17.03
C TRP A 77 39.49 4.80 16.35
N PHE A 78 39.59 4.84 15.01
CA PHE A 78 40.40 3.90 14.24
C PHE A 78 41.90 4.00 14.60
N LEU A 79 42.44 5.22 14.64
CA LEU A 79 43.83 5.46 15.03
C LEU A 79 44.09 5.05 16.49
N SER A 80 43.18 5.37 17.40
CA SER A 80 43.27 4.96 18.82
C SER A 80 43.25 3.42 18.98
N ALA A 81 42.45 2.72 18.18
CA ALA A 81 42.39 1.26 18.19
C ALA A 81 43.67 0.63 17.63
N LEU A 82 44.28 1.21 16.59
CA LEU A 82 45.56 0.77 16.05
C LEU A 82 46.70 0.96 17.08
N VAL A 83 46.80 2.13 17.70
CA VAL A 83 47.81 2.39 18.75
C VAL A 83 47.61 1.47 19.96
N ALA A 84 46.36 1.16 20.31
CA ALA A 84 46.05 0.26 21.42
C ALA A 84 46.39 -1.23 21.20
N LEU A 85 46.79 -1.63 19.98
CA LEU A 85 47.45 -2.93 19.75
C LEU A 85 48.83 -2.98 20.42
N GLY A 86 49.50 -1.84 20.55
CA GLY A 86 50.76 -1.70 21.29
C GLY A 86 50.55 -1.32 22.76
N GLU A 87 49.68 -0.33 23.04
CA GLU A 87 49.47 0.16 24.41
C GLU A 87 47.98 0.39 24.74
N PRO A 88 47.32 -0.50 25.52
CA PRO A 88 45.86 -0.52 25.70
C PRO A 88 45.29 0.65 26.53
N THR A 89 46.15 1.49 27.10
CA THR A 89 45.83 2.75 27.79
C THR A 89 45.18 3.76 26.84
N TYR A 90 45.58 3.82 25.56
CA TYR A 90 45.06 4.78 24.59
C TYR A 90 43.57 4.61 24.32
N LEU A 91 43.05 3.38 24.24
CA LEU A 91 41.59 3.15 24.15
C LEU A 91 40.85 3.66 25.40
N ARG A 92 41.47 3.60 26.59
CA ARG A 92 40.90 4.18 27.81
C ARG A 92 40.90 5.70 27.75
N ALA A 93 41.99 6.32 27.31
CA ALA A 93 42.07 7.77 27.11
C ALA A 93 41.02 8.25 26.10
N ALA A 94 40.93 7.61 24.93
CA ALA A 94 39.96 7.93 23.90
C ALA A 94 38.51 7.83 24.39
N THR A 95 38.14 6.78 25.15
CA THR A 95 36.77 6.69 25.72
C THR A 95 36.43 7.91 26.57
N VAL A 96 37.35 8.36 27.43
CA VAL A 96 37.12 9.48 28.36
C VAL A 96 37.14 10.82 27.62
N GLN A 97 38.08 11.03 26.69
CA GLN A 97 38.19 12.25 25.90
C GLN A 97 36.94 12.51 25.04
N LEU A 98 36.31 11.45 24.51
CA LEU A 98 35.05 11.53 23.75
C LEU A 98 33.79 11.59 24.65
N GLY A 99 33.95 11.76 25.96
CA GLY A 99 32.84 11.93 26.91
C GLY A 99 32.09 10.64 27.28
N PHE A 100 32.63 9.45 26.95
CA PHE A 100 32.01 8.17 27.28
C PHE A 100 32.58 7.56 28.57
N SER A 101 31.72 6.96 29.39
CA SER A 101 32.13 6.14 30.53
C SER A 101 32.11 4.65 30.19
N ARG A 102 33.07 3.86 30.72
CA ARG A 102 33.10 2.41 30.51
C ARG A 102 31.82 1.71 30.99
N SER A 103 31.28 2.14 32.13
CA SER A 103 30.01 1.63 32.67
C SER A 103 28.82 2.02 31.80
N GLY A 104 28.76 3.26 31.31
CA GLY A 104 27.70 3.73 30.40
C GLY A 104 27.72 3.03 29.05
N LEU A 105 28.89 2.74 28.49
CA LEU A 105 29.01 1.93 27.28
C LEU A 105 28.58 0.48 27.55
N ALA A 106 29.03 -0.14 28.64
CA ALA A 106 28.65 -1.50 28.99
C ALA A 106 27.12 -1.66 29.19
N THR A 107 26.48 -0.71 29.90
CA THR A 107 25.02 -0.73 30.08
C THR A 107 24.28 -0.44 28.78
N ALA A 108 24.77 0.48 27.94
CA ALA A 108 24.18 0.73 26.62
C ALA A 108 24.23 -0.51 25.72
N PHE A 109 25.40 -1.13 25.54
CA PHE A 109 25.54 -2.34 24.71
C PHE A 109 24.81 -3.56 25.28
N GLY A 110 24.67 -3.65 26.61
CA GLY A 110 23.90 -4.72 27.26
C GLY A 110 22.38 -4.54 27.15
N LEU A 111 21.86 -3.32 27.35
CA LEU A 111 20.42 -3.09 27.53
C LEU A 111 19.73 -2.44 26.33
N LEU A 112 20.36 -1.47 25.65
CA LEU A 112 19.67 -0.64 24.65
C LEU A 112 19.23 -1.45 23.42
N PRO A 113 20.06 -2.36 22.83
CA PRO A 113 19.63 -3.21 21.73
C PRO A 113 18.51 -4.19 22.11
N LEU A 114 18.54 -4.73 23.33
CA LEU A 114 17.46 -5.59 23.84
C LEU A 114 16.16 -4.81 24.01
N ALA A 115 16.20 -3.67 24.70
CA ALA A 115 15.03 -2.81 24.94
C ALA A 115 14.42 -2.28 23.63
N GLY A 116 15.26 -1.80 22.70
CA GLY A 116 14.83 -1.35 21.38
C GLY A 116 14.21 -2.46 20.54
N THR A 117 14.73 -3.69 20.63
CA THR A 117 14.16 -4.85 19.94
C THR A 117 12.82 -5.26 20.56
N VAL A 118 12.72 -5.30 21.88
CA VAL A 118 11.46 -5.56 22.61
C VAL A 118 10.40 -4.51 22.25
N LEU A 119 10.77 -3.23 22.14
CA LEU A 119 9.87 -2.16 21.72
C LEU A 119 9.36 -2.35 20.28
N SER A 120 10.24 -2.65 19.32
CA SER A 120 9.85 -3.00 17.95
C SER A 120 8.95 -4.23 17.87
N LEU A 121 9.21 -5.27 18.67
CA LEU A 121 8.37 -6.47 18.73
C LEU A 121 7.03 -6.21 19.44
N ALA A 122 6.98 -5.30 20.42
CA ALA A 122 5.74 -4.86 21.04
C ALA A 122 4.85 -4.08 20.05
N MET A 123 5.45 -3.20 19.23
CA MET A 123 4.77 -2.50 18.13
C MET A 123 4.13 -3.46 17.11
N MET A 124 4.69 -4.67 16.93
CA MET A 124 4.13 -5.71 16.04
C MET A 124 2.67 -6.07 16.36
N GLN A 125 2.19 -5.81 17.58
CA GLN A 125 0.78 -5.99 17.97
C GLN A 125 -0.19 -5.09 17.18
N LEU A 126 0.30 -4.00 16.55
CA LEU A 126 -0.45 -3.11 15.66
C LEU A 126 -0.50 -3.61 14.20
N ALA A 127 0.34 -4.57 13.81
CA ALA A 127 0.33 -5.07 12.44
C ALA A 127 -1.01 -5.72 12.02
N PRO A 128 -1.70 -6.53 12.86
CA PRO A 128 -3.01 -7.07 12.50
C PRO A 128 -4.09 -6.02 12.18
N SER A 129 -4.15 -4.90 12.90
CA SER A 129 -5.13 -3.83 12.62
C SER A 129 -4.78 -3.07 11.33
N ALA A 130 -3.50 -2.84 11.05
CA ALA A 130 -3.05 -2.20 9.80
C ALA A 130 -3.28 -3.04 8.53
N ILE A 131 -3.55 -4.34 8.68
CA ILE A 131 -3.62 -5.34 7.61
C ILE A 131 -5.05 -5.87 7.40
N ALA A 132 -5.82 -6.10 8.47
CA ALA A 132 -7.12 -6.77 8.42
C ALA A 132 -8.09 -6.16 7.40
N GLY A 133 -8.25 -4.83 7.42
CA GLY A 133 -9.12 -4.06 6.53
C GLY A 133 -8.64 -3.92 5.07
N MET A 134 -7.61 -4.66 4.65
CA MET A 134 -7.19 -4.67 3.25
C MET A 134 -8.02 -5.64 2.41
N ASP A 135 -8.42 -5.17 1.24
CA ASP A 135 -9.20 -5.90 0.24
C ASP A 135 -8.27 -6.46 -0.85
N PRO A 136 -8.07 -7.80 -0.94
CA PRO A 136 -7.19 -8.42 -1.94
C PRO A 136 -7.65 -8.23 -3.39
N ARG A 137 -8.94 -7.96 -3.63
CA ARG A 137 -9.54 -7.79 -4.96
C ARG A 137 -9.20 -6.43 -5.57
N ARG A 138 -8.91 -5.41 -4.75
CA ARG A 138 -8.54 -4.05 -5.20
C ARG A 138 -7.11 -3.94 -5.72
N HIS A 139 -6.28 -4.96 -5.52
CA HIS A 139 -4.93 -5.03 -6.07
C HIS A 139 -4.95 -5.72 -7.44
N LEU A 140 -4.32 -5.10 -8.46
CA LEU A 140 -4.25 -5.65 -9.82
C LEU A 140 -3.54 -7.00 -9.91
N SER A 141 -2.62 -7.31 -8.98
CA SER A 141 -1.84 -8.56 -9.01
C SER A 141 -1.56 -9.09 -7.60
N GLU A 142 -1.38 -10.40 -7.48
CA GLU A 142 -1.04 -11.06 -6.21
C GLU A 142 0.30 -10.55 -5.65
N ARG A 143 1.31 -10.36 -6.52
CA ARG A 143 2.59 -9.73 -6.13
C ARG A 143 2.38 -8.33 -5.55
N GLY A 144 1.46 -7.54 -6.12
CA GLY A 144 1.14 -6.19 -5.61
C GLY A 144 0.52 -6.22 -4.23
N PHE A 145 -0.43 -7.14 -4.00
CA PHE A 145 -1.07 -7.38 -2.71
C PHE A 145 -0.08 -7.84 -1.64
N GLN A 146 0.65 -8.93 -1.88
CA GLN A 146 1.60 -9.49 -0.92
C GLN A 146 2.73 -8.50 -0.56
N ARG A 147 3.20 -7.70 -1.53
CA ARG A 147 4.18 -6.63 -1.28
C ARG A 147 3.64 -5.53 -0.38
N GLU A 148 2.37 -5.13 -0.51
CA GLU A 148 1.78 -4.10 0.36
C GLU A 148 1.57 -4.64 1.79
N VAL A 149 1.14 -5.90 1.95
CA VAL A 149 1.10 -6.60 3.25
C VAL A 149 2.47 -6.59 3.92
N ALA A 150 3.52 -7.05 3.22
CA ALA A 150 4.89 -7.05 3.74
C ALA A 150 5.38 -5.63 4.08
N THR A 151 5.00 -4.63 3.27
CA THR A 151 5.34 -3.22 3.49
C THR A 151 4.81 -2.73 4.82
N ARG A 152 3.54 -2.99 5.15
CA ARG A 152 2.92 -2.52 6.39
C ARG A 152 3.49 -3.18 7.63
N ILE A 153 3.74 -4.50 7.60
CA ILE A 153 4.37 -5.22 8.74
C ILE A 153 5.79 -4.66 8.99
N THR A 154 6.59 -4.55 7.93
CA THR A 154 7.98 -4.08 8.02
C THR A 154 8.04 -2.62 8.51
N ALA A 155 7.13 -1.76 8.05
CA ALA A 155 7.04 -0.36 8.48
C ALA A 155 6.81 -0.22 10.00
N ILE A 156 5.91 -1.03 10.56
CA ILE A 156 5.59 -1.01 12.00
C ILE A 156 6.78 -1.51 12.82
N LEU A 157 7.45 -2.57 12.38
CA LEU A 157 8.63 -3.12 13.08
C LEU A 157 9.83 -2.18 13.09
N LEU A 158 10.06 -1.45 11.99
CA LEU A 158 11.18 -0.51 11.84
C LEU A 158 10.84 0.94 12.23
N ALA A 159 9.61 1.22 12.68
CA ALA A 159 9.25 2.56 13.14
C ALA A 159 10.12 3.03 14.34
N PRO A 160 10.39 2.24 15.39
CA PRO A 160 11.24 2.69 16.49
C PRO A 160 12.69 3.07 16.10
N PRO A 161 13.48 2.24 15.38
CA PRO A 161 14.83 2.66 14.97
C PRO A 161 14.82 3.82 13.96
N LEU A 162 13.80 3.92 13.10
CA LEU A 162 13.63 5.06 12.20
C LEU A 162 13.37 6.37 12.97
N LEU A 163 12.49 6.33 13.98
CA LEU A 163 12.19 7.49 14.83
C LEU A 163 13.41 7.93 15.63
N VAL A 164 14.22 7.00 16.16
CA VAL A 164 15.47 7.33 16.86
C VAL A 164 16.48 7.97 15.90
N LEU A 165 16.66 7.43 14.69
CA LEU A 165 17.57 8.03 13.70
C LEU A 165 17.14 9.46 13.32
N LEU A 166 15.83 9.72 13.20
CA LEU A 166 15.29 11.05 12.92
C LEU A 166 15.35 12.01 14.12
N ALA A 167 15.25 11.49 15.35
CA ALA A 167 15.35 12.28 16.57
C ALA A 167 16.78 12.74 16.90
N LEU A 168 17.81 12.00 16.45
CA LEU A 168 19.22 12.35 16.71
C LEU A 168 19.60 13.75 16.17
N PRO A 169 19.40 14.10 14.88
CA PRO A 169 19.63 15.47 14.39
C PRO A 169 18.83 16.53 15.15
N LEU A 170 17.56 16.25 15.48
CA LEU A 170 16.69 17.16 16.22
C LEU A 170 17.23 17.44 17.63
N SER A 171 17.80 16.43 18.30
CA SER A 171 18.40 16.59 19.63
C SER A 171 19.56 17.58 19.65
N VAL A 172 20.35 17.63 18.57
CA VAL A 172 21.45 18.60 18.43
C VAL A 172 20.91 20.00 18.10
N VAL A 173 19.90 20.10 17.23
CA VAL A 173 19.21 21.38 16.95
C VAL A 173 18.58 22.00 18.21
N LEU A 174 18.05 21.17 19.11
CA LEU A 174 17.48 21.60 20.40
C LEU A 174 18.55 21.86 21.48
N GLY A 175 19.84 21.76 21.18
CA GLY A 175 20.93 22.02 22.13
C GLY A 175 21.00 21.03 23.29
N LEU A 176 20.44 19.82 23.14
CA LEU A 176 20.50 18.80 24.19
C LEU A 176 21.95 18.32 24.36
N LYS A 177 22.36 18.12 25.62
CA LYS A 177 23.71 17.62 25.94
C LYS A 177 23.90 16.23 25.33
N GLN A 178 24.83 16.15 24.39
CA GLN A 178 25.25 14.95 23.67
C GLN A 178 26.79 14.87 23.72
N PRO A 179 27.41 13.68 23.58
CA PRO A 179 28.87 13.55 23.53
C PRO A 179 29.46 14.30 22.32
N TRP A 180 28.72 14.35 21.20
CA TRP A 180 28.97 15.29 20.11
C TRP A 180 28.31 16.66 20.40
N SER A 181 29.10 17.67 20.77
CA SER A 181 28.59 19.05 20.96
C SER A 181 28.14 19.72 19.65
N ALA A 182 28.44 19.12 18.49
CA ALA A 182 28.06 19.60 17.17
C ALA A 182 27.87 18.44 16.16
N LEU A 183 27.05 18.67 15.13
CA LEU A 183 27.00 17.83 13.93
C LEU A 183 28.24 18.10 13.06
N GLY A 184 29.37 17.54 13.48
CA GLY A 184 30.62 17.47 12.72
C GLY A 184 30.56 16.43 11.59
N ALA A 185 31.68 16.22 10.92
CA ALA A 185 31.81 15.27 9.82
C ALA A 185 31.55 13.81 10.27
N GLY A 186 32.25 13.32 11.30
CA GLY A 186 32.02 11.99 11.88
C GLY A 186 30.55 11.68 12.22
N PRO A 187 29.83 12.54 12.96
CA PRO A 187 28.42 12.32 13.29
C PRO A 187 27.51 12.23 12.06
N LEU A 188 27.75 13.07 11.05
CA LEU A 188 27.00 13.03 9.78
C LEU A 188 27.30 11.76 8.98
N MET A 189 28.57 11.33 8.95
CA MET A 189 28.97 10.05 8.36
C MET A 189 28.21 8.88 9.02
N ALA A 190 28.19 8.83 10.36
CA ALA A 190 27.48 7.80 11.11
C ALA A 190 25.95 7.83 10.87
N LEU A 191 25.34 9.01 10.77
CA LEU A 191 23.91 9.16 10.42
C LEU A 191 23.61 8.61 9.01
N THR A 192 24.47 8.87 8.02
CA THR A 192 24.28 8.35 6.66
C THR A 192 24.40 6.82 6.63
N LEU A 193 25.41 6.24 7.28
CA LEU A 193 25.53 4.80 7.44
C LEU A 193 24.36 4.19 8.23
N GLY A 194 23.83 4.90 9.23
CA GLY A 194 22.65 4.50 10.00
C GLY A 194 21.39 4.41 9.14
N ALA A 195 21.18 5.36 8.23
CA ALA A 195 20.12 5.29 7.22
C ALA A 195 20.32 4.07 6.30
N GLY A 196 21.55 3.81 5.84
CA GLY A 196 21.90 2.61 5.08
C GLY A 196 21.60 1.31 5.82
N ALA A 197 21.92 1.24 7.11
CA ALA A 197 21.64 0.09 7.97
C ALA A 197 20.12 -0.17 8.11
N ILE A 198 19.30 0.88 8.27
CA ILE A 198 17.83 0.76 8.29
C ILE A 198 17.31 0.27 6.93
N MET A 199 17.86 0.76 5.81
CA MET A 199 17.48 0.30 4.47
C MET A 199 17.82 -1.18 4.24
N LEU A 200 18.99 -1.64 4.72
CA LEU A 200 19.38 -3.05 4.68
C LEU A 200 18.46 -3.90 5.56
N ALA A 201 18.19 -3.47 6.80
CA ALA A 201 17.29 -4.14 7.72
C ALA A 201 15.86 -4.24 7.16
N TRP A 202 15.38 -3.24 6.43
CA TRP A 202 14.09 -3.27 5.74
C TRP A 202 14.01 -4.40 4.70
N VAL A 203 15.08 -4.63 3.94
CA VAL A 203 15.16 -5.75 2.98
C VAL A 203 15.25 -7.09 3.72
N LEU A 204 16.05 -7.19 4.77
CA LEU A 204 16.24 -8.41 5.56
C LEU A 204 14.96 -8.82 6.31
N VAL A 205 14.31 -7.90 7.03
CA VAL A 205 13.03 -8.14 7.72
C VAL A 205 11.98 -8.63 6.73
N ARG A 206 11.86 -8.03 5.53
CA ARG A 206 10.96 -8.52 4.48
C ARG A 206 11.28 -9.95 4.03
N ARG A 207 12.56 -10.30 3.86
CA ARG A 207 12.96 -11.67 3.49
C ARG A 207 12.61 -12.68 4.59
N THR A 208 12.68 -12.31 5.86
CA THR A 208 12.26 -13.18 6.99
C THR A 208 10.73 -13.31 7.13
N LEU A 209 9.96 -12.35 6.62
CA LEU A 209 8.49 -12.30 6.75
C LEU A 209 7.79 -12.76 5.46
N ALA A 210 7.77 -14.07 5.24
CA ALA A 210 7.01 -14.68 4.15
C ALA A 210 5.49 -14.47 4.33
N VAL A 211 4.92 -13.56 3.55
CA VAL A 211 3.47 -13.30 3.49
C VAL A 211 2.64 -14.52 3.04
N PRO A 212 3.06 -15.34 2.04
CA PRO A 212 2.32 -16.53 1.63
C PRO A 212 2.03 -17.47 2.80
N THR A 213 3.06 -17.80 3.58
CA THR A 213 2.95 -18.69 4.75
C THR A 213 2.27 -18.03 5.95
N LEU A 214 2.18 -16.69 6.01
CA LEU A 214 1.47 -15.95 7.06
C LEU A 214 -0.04 -15.98 6.84
N LEU A 215 -0.48 -15.72 5.61
CA LEU A 215 -1.89 -15.69 5.25
C LEU A 215 -2.45 -17.10 4.97
N GLY A 216 -1.62 -18.02 4.48
CA GLY A 216 -2.04 -19.35 4.01
C GLY A 216 -2.44 -19.33 2.53
N VAL A 217 -1.68 -18.60 1.72
CA VAL A 217 -1.89 -18.37 0.28
C VAL A 217 -0.66 -18.88 -0.47
N PRO A 218 -0.77 -19.44 -1.69
CA PRO A 218 0.38 -19.71 -2.53
C PRO A 218 1.25 -18.47 -2.76
N ASP A 219 2.54 -18.67 -3.04
CA ASP A 219 3.41 -17.56 -3.38
C ASP A 219 2.99 -16.93 -4.71
N ALA A 220 3.18 -15.62 -4.83
CA ALA A 220 2.82 -14.92 -6.05
C ALA A 220 3.70 -15.31 -7.27
N GLY A 221 4.85 -15.97 -7.05
CA GLY A 221 5.60 -16.67 -8.09
C GLY A 221 4.91 -17.95 -8.55
N GLU A 222 4.41 -18.77 -7.62
CA GLU A 222 3.70 -20.03 -7.89
C GLU A 222 2.39 -19.79 -8.66
N VAL A 223 1.63 -18.75 -8.29
CA VAL A 223 0.41 -18.37 -9.04
C VAL A 223 0.73 -17.95 -10.48
N GLU A 224 1.88 -17.30 -10.70
CA GLU A 224 2.34 -16.92 -12.05
C GLU A 224 2.87 -18.10 -12.87
N THR A 225 3.57 -19.07 -12.26
CA THR A 225 4.01 -20.27 -12.97
C THR A 225 2.82 -21.17 -13.29
N ALA A 226 1.91 -21.41 -12.34
CA ALA A 226 0.69 -22.17 -12.58
C ALA A 226 -0.19 -21.54 -13.68
N GLY A 227 -0.37 -20.22 -13.65
CA GLY A 227 -1.14 -19.49 -14.68
C GLY A 227 -0.55 -19.57 -16.11
N ARG A 228 0.70 -20.04 -16.27
CA ARG A 228 1.38 -20.19 -17.57
C ARG A 228 1.64 -21.62 -17.98
N LEU A 229 2.01 -22.48 -17.02
CA LEU A 229 2.67 -23.77 -17.26
C LEU A 229 1.96 -24.96 -16.59
N ASP A 230 0.86 -24.76 -15.87
CA ASP A 230 0.14 -25.88 -15.27
C ASP A 230 -0.42 -26.82 -16.35
N ARG A 231 -0.38 -28.12 -16.03
CA ARG A 231 -0.86 -29.22 -16.88
C ARG A 231 -2.38 -29.26 -16.89
N ASP A 232 -3.02 -28.97 -15.76
CA ASP A 232 -4.47 -28.92 -15.68
C ASP A 232 -4.98 -27.58 -16.28
N PRO A 233 -5.80 -27.61 -17.36
CA PRO A 233 -6.33 -26.40 -17.97
C PRO A 233 -7.24 -25.60 -17.03
N ALA A 234 -7.97 -26.24 -16.12
CA ALA A 234 -8.86 -25.56 -15.17
C ALA A 234 -8.06 -24.81 -14.10
N VAL A 235 -7.03 -25.44 -13.52
CA VAL A 235 -6.11 -24.79 -12.58
C VAL A 235 -5.32 -23.68 -13.27
N ARG A 236 -4.82 -23.91 -14.49
CA ARG A 236 -4.12 -22.89 -15.29
C ARG A 236 -4.99 -21.66 -15.54
N LEU A 237 -6.24 -21.84 -15.97
CA LEU A 237 -7.17 -20.72 -16.21
C LEU A 237 -7.51 -19.98 -14.91
N ALA A 238 -7.80 -20.70 -13.82
CA ALA A 238 -8.09 -20.11 -12.52
C ALA A 238 -6.88 -19.36 -11.92
N ALA A 239 -5.66 -19.84 -12.15
CA ALA A 239 -4.42 -19.16 -11.75
C ALA A 239 -4.17 -17.93 -12.63
N ALA A 240 -4.30 -18.04 -13.95
CA ALA A 240 -4.13 -16.91 -14.88
C ALA A 240 -5.06 -15.73 -14.54
N LYS A 241 -6.33 -16.00 -14.19
CA LYS A 241 -7.30 -15.02 -13.69
C LYS A 241 -6.87 -14.32 -12.38
N LYS A 242 -6.10 -15.00 -11.53
CA LYS A 242 -5.57 -14.48 -10.25
C LYS A 242 -4.25 -13.70 -10.41
N VAL A 243 -3.49 -13.94 -11.48
CA VAL A 243 -2.18 -13.31 -11.74
C VAL A 243 -2.31 -11.79 -11.91
N LEU A 244 -3.12 -11.36 -12.88
CA LEU A 244 -3.27 -9.95 -13.21
C LEU A 244 -4.66 -9.63 -13.75
N ALA A 245 -5.33 -8.68 -13.10
CA ALA A 245 -6.59 -8.11 -13.58
C ALA A 245 -6.33 -7.03 -14.64
N GLN A 246 -7.18 -6.95 -15.66
CA GLN A 246 -7.01 -5.99 -16.76
C GLN A 246 -7.17 -4.53 -16.28
N ASP A 247 -6.12 -3.72 -16.39
CA ASP A 247 -6.17 -2.30 -16.03
C ASP A 247 -6.93 -1.46 -17.07
N ARG A 248 -8.17 -1.10 -16.75
CA ARG A 248 -9.07 -0.32 -17.62
C ARG A 248 -8.66 1.15 -17.78
N ARG A 249 -7.63 1.63 -17.07
CA ARG A 249 -7.19 3.04 -17.03
C ARG A 249 -5.97 3.31 -17.92
N HIS A 250 -5.80 2.55 -19.00
CA HIS A 250 -4.60 2.56 -19.83
C HIS A 250 -4.59 3.60 -20.97
N LEU A 251 -5.73 4.26 -21.20
CA LEU A 251 -5.91 5.29 -22.23
C LEU A 251 -5.61 6.69 -21.67
N PRO A 252 -5.31 7.69 -22.53
CA PRO A 252 -5.20 9.09 -22.12
C PRO A 252 -6.56 9.66 -21.65
N PRO A 253 -6.61 10.52 -20.62
CA PRO A 253 -7.86 11.12 -20.15
C PRO A 253 -8.46 12.09 -21.17
N ASN A 254 -9.79 12.14 -21.26
CA ASN A 254 -10.48 13.02 -22.21
C ASN A 254 -10.62 14.46 -21.70
N PRO A 255 -10.69 15.47 -22.60
CA PRO A 255 -11.12 16.82 -22.27
C PRO A 255 -12.43 16.81 -21.48
N GLY A 256 -12.58 17.74 -20.53
CA GLY A 256 -13.78 17.85 -19.68
C GLY A 256 -13.95 16.76 -18.61
N THR A 257 -13.15 15.68 -18.62
CA THR A 257 -13.25 14.63 -17.58
C THR A 257 -12.44 14.95 -16.33
N ALA A 258 -12.94 14.56 -15.15
CA ALA A 258 -12.24 14.76 -13.87
C ALA A 258 -10.84 14.09 -13.82
N ALA A 259 -10.59 13.06 -14.63
CA ALA A 259 -9.28 12.42 -14.74
C ALA A 259 -8.22 13.30 -15.42
N ARG A 260 -8.61 14.26 -16.26
CA ARG A 260 -7.68 15.20 -16.94
C ARG A 260 -7.00 16.12 -15.93
N SER A 261 -7.76 16.64 -14.96
CA SER A 261 -7.24 17.41 -13.82
C SER A 261 -6.85 16.54 -12.62
N GLY A 262 -6.97 15.21 -12.72
CA GLY A 262 -6.76 14.27 -11.63
C GLY A 262 -5.39 14.38 -10.96
N ALA A 263 -4.32 14.59 -11.75
CA ALA A 263 -2.97 14.81 -11.23
C ALA A 263 -2.84 16.09 -10.37
N PHE A 264 -3.63 17.13 -10.66
CA PHE A 264 -3.66 18.38 -9.90
C PHE A 264 -4.61 18.33 -8.69
N SER A 265 -5.43 17.28 -8.56
CA SER A 265 -6.24 17.07 -7.36
C SER A 265 -5.34 16.82 -6.15
N PRO A 266 -5.74 17.19 -4.91
CA PRO A 266 -4.91 16.96 -3.72
C PRO A 266 -4.57 15.47 -3.52
N ARG A 267 -5.48 14.57 -3.92
CA ARG A 267 -5.23 13.12 -3.93
C ARG A 267 -4.19 12.72 -4.98
N GLY A 268 -4.25 13.30 -6.18
CA GLY A 268 -3.28 13.09 -7.25
C GLY A 268 -1.88 13.54 -6.85
N LEU A 269 -1.76 14.77 -6.36
CA LEU A 269 -0.51 15.35 -5.85
C LEU A 269 0.12 14.48 -4.73
N LEU A 270 -0.67 14.10 -3.72
CA LEU A 270 -0.18 13.24 -2.64
C LEU A 270 0.22 11.84 -3.15
N THR A 271 -0.55 11.27 -4.09
CA THR A 271 -0.22 9.98 -4.69
C THR A 271 1.06 10.07 -5.53
N ALA A 272 1.26 11.15 -6.28
CA ALA A 272 2.48 11.42 -7.03
C ALA A 272 3.69 11.52 -6.11
N LEU A 273 3.60 12.34 -5.05
CA LEU A 273 4.65 12.49 -4.05
C LEU A 273 5.00 11.16 -3.38
N VAL A 274 4.01 10.38 -2.94
CA VAL A 274 4.23 9.06 -2.33
C VAL A 274 4.87 8.07 -3.31
N ARG A 275 4.46 8.08 -4.59
CA ARG A 275 5.05 7.20 -5.63
C ARG A 275 6.50 7.61 -5.94
N ILE A 276 6.78 8.90 -6.09
CA ILE A 276 8.13 9.43 -6.33
C ILE A 276 9.02 9.17 -5.11
N ALA A 277 8.57 9.45 -3.88
CA ALA A 277 9.32 9.17 -2.66
C ALA A 277 9.65 7.68 -2.49
N ARG A 278 8.67 6.78 -2.72
CA ARG A 278 8.90 5.32 -2.71
C ARG A 278 9.95 4.88 -3.75
N ALA A 279 10.02 5.55 -4.92
CA ALA A 279 11.06 5.27 -5.91
C ALA A 279 12.42 5.89 -5.53
N CYS A 280 12.44 7.07 -4.91
CA CYS A 280 13.66 7.70 -4.40
C CYS A 280 14.32 6.85 -3.31
N LEU A 281 13.56 6.15 -2.47
CA LEU A 281 14.09 5.17 -1.52
C LEU A 281 14.84 3.99 -2.19
N VAL A 282 14.60 3.73 -3.47
CA VAL A 282 15.28 2.67 -4.24
C VAL A 282 16.42 3.21 -5.09
N TRP A 283 16.24 4.38 -5.72
CA TRP A 283 17.19 4.92 -6.71
C TRP A 283 18.11 6.03 -6.20
N VAL A 284 17.65 6.86 -5.25
CA VAL A 284 18.37 8.05 -4.78
C VAL A 284 18.99 7.80 -3.42
N ALA A 285 18.24 7.23 -2.47
CA ALA A 285 18.66 7.05 -1.10
C ALA A 285 19.91 6.17 -0.92
N PRO A 286 20.11 5.02 -1.62
CA PRO A 286 21.33 4.24 -1.46
C PRO A 286 22.57 5.02 -1.92
N THR A 287 22.45 5.77 -3.01
CA THR A 287 23.55 6.58 -3.55
C THR A 287 23.81 7.81 -2.68
N ALA A 288 22.78 8.44 -2.12
CA ALA A 288 22.92 9.54 -1.17
C ALA A 288 23.61 9.08 0.13
N VAL A 289 23.32 7.87 0.61
CA VAL A 289 24.05 7.24 1.72
C VAL A 289 25.52 7.02 1.37
N GLY A 290 25.81 6.44 0.20
CA GLY A 290 27.19 6.20 -0.25
C GLY A 290 28.00 7.49 -0.43
N LEU A 291 27.42 8.50 -1.07
CA LEU A 291 28.05 9.82 -1.23
C LEU A 291 28.24 10.54 0.10
N GLY A 292 27.24 10.49 0.99
CA GLY A 292 27.33 11.07 2.33
C GLY A 292 28.44 10.42 3.17
N TRP A 293 28.52 9.09 3.16
CA TRP A 293 29.59 8.35 3.82
C TRP A 293 30.98 8.75 3.29
N LEU A 294 31.16 8.84 1.96
CA LEU A 294 32.42 9.27 1.37
C LEU A 294 32.77 10.72 1.73
N LEU A 295 31.87 11.68 1.47
CA LEU A 295 32.10 13.10 1.70
C LEU A 295 32.39 13.41 3.17
N PHE A 296 31.58 12.88 4.09
CA PHE A 296 31.75 13.12 5.52
C PHE A 296 32.90 12.29 6.12
N GLY A 297 33.16 11.08 5.61
CA GLY A 297 34.32 10.28 6.03
C GLY A 297 35.66 10.92 5.63
N THR A 298 35.77 11.43 4.40
CA THR A 298 36.95 12.20 3.96
C THR A 298 37.12 13.49 4.76
N ALA A 299 36.03 14.21 5.06
CA ALA A 299 36.08 15.41 5.90
C ALA A 299 36.50 15.11 7.34
N ASP A 300 36.03 14.01 7.94
CA ASP A 300 36.45 13.56 9.28
C ASP A 300 37.95 13.23 9.32
N ALA A 301 38.45 12.54 8.30
CA ALA A 301 39.87 12.22 8.18
C ALA A 301 40.73 13.50 8.04
N ILE A 302 40.36 14.42 7.15
CA ILE A 302 41.08 15.71 6.97
C ILE A 302 41.10 16.51 8.27
N ASN A 303 39.96 16.63 8.96
CA ASN A 303 39.88 17.36 10.23
C ASN A 303 40.73 16.70 11.32
N THR A 304 40.74 15.37 11.38
CA THR A 304 41.53 14.62 12.38
C THR A 304 43.04 14.79 12.15
N PHE A 305 43.51 14.61 10.91
CA PHE A 305 44.94 14.80 10.60
C PHE A 305 45.38 16.27 10.66
N GLY A 306 44.53 17.22 10.28
CA GLY A 306 44.80 18.65 10.45
C GLY A 306 44.93 19.05 11.92
N GLY A 307 43.99 18.62 12.77
CA GLY A 307 44.03 18.88 14.21
C GLY A 307 45.22 18.25 14.93
N MET A 308 45.77 17.14 14.42
CA MET A 308 47.04 16.56 14.90
C MET A 308 48.27 17.41 14.56
N LEU A 309 48.24 18.17 13.45
CA LEU A 309 49.33 19.04 13.04
C LEU A 309 49.31 20.41 13.74
N GLU A 310 48.12 20.91 14.08
CA GLU A 310 47.94 22.24 14.70
C GLU A 310 47.97 22.22 16.24
N THR A 311 48.18 21.05 16.87
CA THR A 311 48.10 20.79 18.33
C THR A 311 46.78 21.15 19.02
N ASN A 312 45.76 21.54 18.28
CA ASN A 312 44.55 22.16 18.83
C ASN A 312 43.26 21.46 18.35
N LEU A 313 43.00 20.28 18.88
CA LEU A 313 41.82 19.44 18.59
C LEU A 313 40.47 20.06 19.04
N VAL A 314 40.46 21.28 19.58
CA VAL A 314 39.30 21.90 20.24
C VAL A 314 38.40 22.69 19.28
N GLU A 315 38.92 23.26 18.19
CA GLU A 315 38.13 24.01 17.20
C GLU A 315 37.65 23.14 16.02
N ILE A 316 37.03 21.99 16.29
CA ILE A 316 36.32 21.23 15.25
C ILE A 316 35.05 22.01 14.86
N ARG A 317 35.16 22.86 13.83
CA ARG A 317 34.05 23.65 13.28
C ARG A 317 32.92 22.73 12.84
N SER A 318 31.69 23.05 13.24
CA SER A 318 30.49 22.29 12.89
C SER A 318 30.30 22.23 11.36
N ALA A 319 30.12 21.01 10.83
CA ALA A 319 29.92 20.79 9.41
C ALA A 319 28.47 21.13 8.99
N LEU A 320 27.50 20.86 9.88
CA LEU A 320 26.12 21.31 9.73
C LEU A 320 25.85 22.52 10.64
N ARG A 321 25.71 23.69 10.04
CA ARG A 321 25.37 24.95 10.71
C ARG A 321 23.87 25.22 10.61
N TRP A 322 23.31 25.95 11.58
CA TRP A 322 21.88 26.30 11.58
C TRP A 322 21.40 26.97 10.27
N PRO A 323 22.13 27.91 9.64
CA PRO A 323 21.71 28.50 8.36
C PRO A 323 21.57 27.48 7.22
N VAL A 324 22.42 26.43 7.20
CA VAL A 324 22.34 25.35 6.19
C VAL A 324 21.05 24.54 6.35
N LEU A 325 20.61 24.28 7.60
CA LEU A 325 19.33 23.65 7.88
C LEU A 325 18.14 24.57 7.59
N ALA A 326 18.23 25.85 7.99
CA ALA A 326 17.20 26.85 7.81
C ALA A 326 16.91 27.17 6.33
N VAL A 327 17.92 27.09 5.45
CA VAL A 327 17.75 27.16 3.99
C VAL A 327 17.37 25.80 3.40
N GLY A 328 18.06 24.74 3.80
CA GLY A 328 17.93 23.41 3.20
C GLY A 328 16.56 22.76 3.40
N LEU A 329 15.98 22.84 4.61
CA LEU A 329 14.70 22.19 4.90
C LEU A 329 13.50 22.82 4.14
N PRO A 330 13.30 24.16 4.12
CA PRO A 330 12.25 24.78 3.32
C PRO A 330 12.42 24.54 1.82
N LEU A 331 13.67 24.57 1.33
CA LEU A 331 13.99 24.33 -0.07
C LEU A 331 13.69 22.88 -0.50
N LEU A 332 14.04 21.89 0.33
CA LEU A 332 13.65 20.49 0.13
C LEU A 332 12.13 20.32 0.17
N GLY A 333 11.43 21.04 1.06
CA GLY A 333 9.98 21.10 1.10
C GLY A 333 9.37 21.66 -0.19
N LEU A 334 9.90 22.77 -0.70
CA LEU A 334 9.46 23.41 -1.95
C LEU A 334 9.71 22.52 -3.17
N VAL A 335 10.87 21.86 -3.25
CA VAL A 335 11.16 20.85 -4.29
C VAL A 335 10.20 19.66 -4.18
N ALA A 336 9.93 19.15 -2.97
CA ALA A 336 8.97 18.06 -2.76
C ALA A 336 7.55 18.43 -3.18
N VAL A 337 7.09 19.65 -2.86
CA VAL A 337 5.81 20.19 -3.32
C VAL A 337 5.80 20.28 -4.85
N GLY A 338 6.82 20.88 -5.47
CA GLY A 338 6.90 20.98 -6.93
C GLY A 338 6.91 19.60 -7.62
N LEU A 339 7.61 18.60 -7.06
CA LEU A 339 7.63 17.23 -7.58
C LEU A 339 6.24 16.58 -7.60
N ALA A 340 5.33 16.97 -6.70
CA ALA A 340 3.95 16.51 -6.72
C ALA A 340 3.18 17.01 -7.96
N PHE A 341 3.46 18.24 -8.42
CA PHE A 341 2.84 18.84 -9.62
C PHE A 341 3.43 18.34 -10.94
N VAL A 342 4.67 17.84 -10.95
CA VAL A 342 5.41 17.44 -12.16
C VAL A 342 4.62 16.47 -13.07
N PRO A 343 3.95 15.41 -12.60
CA PRO A 343 3.15 14.53 -13.47
C PRO A 343 1.99 15.27 -14.17
N GLY A 344 1.37 16.26 -13.51
CA GLY A 344 0.32 17.09 -14.11
C GLY A 344 0.87 17.99 -15.22
N LEU A 345 2.02 18.63 -14.99
CA LEU A 345 2.72 19.43 -16.01
C LEU A 345 3.15 18.55 -17.21
N ALA A 346 3.63 17.33 -16.95
CA ALA A 346 4.00 16.37 -17.99
C ALA A 346 2.80 15.91 -18.84
N VAL A 347 1.59 15.80 -18.25
CA VAL A 347 0.35 15.50 -18.99
C VAL A 347 -0.05 16.63 -19.93
N LEU A 348 0.02 17.89 -19.46
CA LEU A 348 -0.26 19.06 -20.30
C LEU A 348 0.75 19.17 -21.45
N ALA A 349 2.04 19.02 -21.16
CA ALA A 349 3.11 19.09 -22.16
C ALA A 349 3.12 17.91 -23.16
N ALA A 350 2.38 16.83 -22.90
CA ALA A 350 2.23 15.68 -23.80
C ALA A 350 0.90 15.68 -24.58
N GLU A 351 0.02 16.67 -24.43
CA GLU A 351 -1.35 16.63 -24.96
C GLU A 351 -1.42 16.38 -26.48
N GLY A 352 -0.47 16.93 -27.26
CA GLY A 352 -0.42 16.73 -28.72
C GLY A 352 -0.30 15.26 -29.17
N GLN A 353 0.31 14.40 -28.36
CA GLN A 353 0.52 12.98 -28.70
C GLN A 353 -0.68 12.09 -28.36
N ARG A 354 -1.73 12.66 -27.77
CA ARG A 354 -2.99 11.94 -27.56
C ARG A 354 -3.63 11.49 -28.87
N ALA A 355 -3.36 12.19 -29.97
CA ALA A 355 -3.79 11.84 -31.32
C ALA A 355 -2.98 10.70 -31.97
N GLU A 356 -1.95 10.17 -31.30
CA GLU A 356 -1.14 9.03 -31.78
C GLU A 356 -1.55 7.71 -31.10
N VAL A 357 -2.47 7.75 -30.11
CA VAL A 357 -2.91 6.54 -29.38
C VAL A 357 -4.02 5.84 -30.16
N VAL A 358 -3.72 4.64 -30.65
CA VAL A 358 -4.55 3.88 -31.60
C VAL A 358 -5.07 2.56 -31.01
N ASP A 359 -4.41 1.97 -30.01
CA ASP A 359 -4.76 0.66 -29.45
C ASP A 359 -5.55 0.76 -28.14
N GLN A 360 -6.60 -0.07 -28.02
CA GLN A 360 -7.46 -0.22 -26.84
C GLN A 360 -7.05 -1.42 -25.95
N ARG A 361 -5.98 -2.13 -26.31
CA ARG A 361 -5.50 -3.30 -25.58
C ARG A 361 -4.67 -2.89 -24.37
N THR A 362 -4.80 -3.67 -23.30
CA THR A 362 -4.06 -3.44 -22.06
C THR A 362 -2.83 -4.33 -22.00
N TYR A 363 -1.65 -3.72 -22.01
CA TYR A 363 -0.37 -4.42 -21.91
C TYR A 363 0.18 -4.39 -20.48
N ALA A 364 0.79 -5.50 -20.04
CA ALA A 364 1.31 -5.64 -18.68
C ALA A 364 2.72 -5.05 -18.52
N THR A 365 3.60 -5.23 -19.52
CA THR A 365 4.98 -4.77 -19.41
C THR A 365 5.11 -3.30 -19.78
N TRP A 366 6.12 -2.61 -19.23
CA TRP A 366 6.41 -1.22 -19.63
C TRP A 366 6.87 -1.11 -21.10
N PRO A 367 7.77 -1.96 -21.64
CA PRO A 367 8.22 -1.85 -23.02
C PRO A 367 7.09 -1.99 -24.06
N GLU A 368 6.13 -2.87 -23.84
CA GLU A 368 4.93 -2.97 -24.70
C GLU A 368 4.09 -1.70 -24.62
N ARG A 369 3.70 -1.28 -23.40
CA ARG A 369 2.90 -0.07 -23.19
C ARG A 369 3.53 1.18 -23.81
N ALA A 370 4.84 1.36 -23.65
CA ALA A 370 5.55 2.53 -24.16
C ALA A 370 5.66 2.56 -25.70
N ARG A 371 5.59 1.40 -26.36
CA ARG A 371 5.55 1.31 -27.84
C ARG A 371 4.16 1.58 -28.40
N VAL A 372 3.12 1.19 -27.66
CA VAL A 372 1.72 1.23 -28.12
C VAL A 372 0.99 2.51 -27.69
N ASN A 373 1.38 3.11 -26.56
CA ASN A 373 0.85 4.37 -26.04
C ASN A 373 1.98 5.43 -25.97
N PRO A 374 2.24 6.17 -27.07
CA PRO A 374 3.31 7.18 -27.12
C PRO A 374 3.06 8.32 -26.12
N TRP A 375 1.80 8.67 -25.87
CA TRP A 375 1.44 9.64 -24.83
C TRP A 375 1.88 9.17 -23.42
N GLU A 376 1.59 7.93 -23.01
CA GLU A 376 2.02 7.38 -21.71
C GLU A 376 3.56 7.34 -21.63
N ALA A 377 4.24 7.00 -22.73
CA ALA A 377 5.71 7.03 -22.83
C ALA A 377 6.28 8.44 -22.61
N ARG A 378 5.69 9.46 -23.23
CA ARG A 378 6.14 10.86 -23.13
C ARG A 378 5.85 11.47 -21.78
N VAL A 379 4.66 11.28 -21.22
CA VAL A 379 4.32 11.79 -19.87
C VAL A 379 5.31 11.26 -18.84
N VAL A 380 5.61 9.97 -18.88
CA VAL A 380 6.60 9.33 -17.99
C VAL A 380 8.01 9.90 -18.20
N THR A 381 8.41 10.14 -19.45
CA THR A 381 9.73 10.71 -19.78
C THR A 381 9.85 12.17 -19.34
N LEU A 382 8.86 13.00 -19.64
CA LEU A 382 8.78 14.40 -19.24
C LEU A 382 8.72 14.55 -17.72
N THR A 383 8.04 13.64 -17.01
CA THR A 383 8.07 13.61 -15.54
C THR A 383 9.51 13.49 -15.05
N GLY A 384 10.30 12.57 -15.60
CA GLY A 384 11.72 12.42 -15.24
C GLY A 384 12.54 13.69 -15.51
N VAL A 385 12.39 14.27 -16.69
CA VAL A 385 13.10 15.50 -17.09
C VAL A 385 12.72 16.68 -16.18
N PHE A 386 11.43 16.95 -16.00
CA PHE A 386 10.95 18.04 -15.15
C PHE A 386 11.31 17.83 -13.67
N SER A 387 11.33 16.59 -13.15
CA SER A 387 11.83 16.30 -11.81
C SER A 387 13.32 16.59 -11.64
N ALA A 388 14.14 16.26 -12.65
CA ALA A 388 15.57 16.60 -12.64
C ALA A 388 15.81 18.11 -12.76
N VAL A 389 15.11 18.79 -13.67
CA VAL A 389 15.19 20.26 -13.82
C VAL A 389 14.76 20.97 -12.53
N LEU A 390 13.66 20.55 -11.90
CA LEU A 390 13.21 21.11 -10.62
C LEU A 390 14.23 20.85 -9.50
N GLY A 391 14.82 19.65 -9.44
CA GLY A 391 15.89 19.34 -8.49
C GLY A 391 17.13 20.21 -8.69
N LEU A 392 17.51 20.48 -9.96
CA LEU A 392 18.62 21.36 -10.30
C LEU A 392 18.33 22.82 -9.95
N LEU A 393 17.13 23.33 -10.26
CA LEU A 393 16.70 24.69 -9.91
C LEU A 393 16.66 24.88 -8.39
N GLY A 394 16.15 23.90 -7.66
CA GLY A 394 16.22 23.87 -6.20
C GLY A 394 17.66 23.95 -5.72
N LEU A 395 18.53 23.07 -6.21
CA LEU A 395 19.95 23.06 -5.86
C LEU A 395 20.65 24.40 -6.14
N LEU A 396 20.48 24.97 -7.32
CA LEU A 396 21.05 26.28 -7.71
C LEU A 396 20.55 27.41 -6.79
N THR A 397 19.26 27.42 -6.46
CA THR A 397 18.68 28.38 -5.51
C THR A 397 19.31 28.23 -4.13
N GLY A 398 19.50 26.99 -3.66
CA GLY A 398 20.21 26.68 -2.42
C GLY A 398 21.66 27.15 -2.43
N THR A 399 22.40 26.90 -3.52
CA THR A 399 23.77 27.39 -3.70
C THR A 399 23.84 28.92 -3.57
N VAL A 400 22.98 29.66 -4.29
CA VAL A 400 22.94 31.12 -4.24
C VAL A 400 22.65 31.62 -2.82
N LEU A 401 21.67 31.03 -2.13
CA LEU A 401 21.34 31.40 -0.74
C LEU A 401 22.50 31.11 0.22
N LEU A 402 23.21 29.98 0.08
CA LEU A 402 24.37 29.65 0.91
C LEU A 402 25.57 30.58 0.65
N VAL A 403 25.78 31.02 -0.60
CA VAL A 403 26.78 32.04 -0.97
C VAL A 403 26.44 33.38 -0.31
N LEU A 404 25.18 33.83 -0.41
CA LEU A 404 24.72 35.09 0.18
C LEU A 404 24.81 35.12 1.71
N LEU A 405 24.70 33.96 2.37
CA LEU A 405 24.88 33.81 3.81
C LEU A 405 26.35 33.67 4.24
N GLY A 406 27.30 33.58 3.31
CA GLY A 406 28.73 33.36 3.61
C GLY A 406 29.06 31.95 4.12
N GLU A 407 28.17 30.98 3.89
CA GLU A 407 28.25 29.62 4.47
C GLU A 407 28.87 28.58 3.54
N THR A 408 29.48 29.01 2.43
CA THR A 408 30.13 28.12 1.47
C THR A 408 31.54 27.69 1.91
N THR A 409 31.67 26.44 2.34
CA THR A 409 32.96 25.77 2.55
C THR A 409 33.33 24.86 1.36
N PRO A 410 34.58 24.40 1.23
CA PRO A 410 34.95 23.41 0.21
C PRO A 410 34.13 22.11 0.29
N LEU A 411 33.73 21.69 1.50
CA LEU A 411 32.87 20.54 1.74
C LEU A 411 31.42 20.78 1.26
N VAL A 412 30.89 21.99 1.44
CA VAL A 412 29.59 22.37 0.89
C VAL A 412 29.64 22.35 -0.64
N TRP A 413 30.71 22.90 -1.25
CA TRP A 413 30.88 22.87 -2.71
C TRP A 413 31.00 21.46 -3.29
N SER A 414 31.81 20.58 -2.69
CA SER A 414 31.92 19.18 -3.16
C SER A 414 30.59 18.42 -3.00
N GLY A 415 29.85 18.68 -1.91
CA GLY A 415 28.49 18.18 -1.73
C GLY A 415 27.52 18.67 -2.80
N LEU A 416 27.48 19.97 -3.08
CA LEU A 416 26.61 20.57 -4.12
C LEU A 416 26.91 19.99 -5.51
N VAL A 417 28.19 19.85 -5.87
CA VAL A 417 28.61 19.24 -7.15
C VAL A 417 28.21 17.75 -7.22
N ALA A 418 28.38 16.99 -6.14
CA ALA A 418 27.96 15.59 -6.10
C ALA A 418 26.42 15.44 -6.21
N ILE A 419 25.66 16.33 -5.58
CA ILE A 419 24.19 16.35 -5.72
C ILE A 419 23.79 16.67 -7.17
N ALA A 420 24.42 17.68 -7.80
CA ALA A 420 24.15 18.07 -9.18
C ALA A 420 24.43 16.95 -10.19
N LEU A 421 25.59 16.31 -10.08
CA LEU A 421 26.06 15.31 -11.05
C LEU A 421 25.46 13.92 -10.85
N VAL A 422 25.04 13.57 -9.63
CA VAL A 422 24.60 12.21 -9.29
C VAL A 422 23.16 12.15 -8.80
N LEU A 423 22.79 12.89 -7.75
CA LEU A 423 21.47 12.75 -7.13
C LEU A 423 20.35 13.38 -7.96
N VAL A 424 20.60 14.49 -8.65
CA VAL A 424 19.61 15.14 -9.53
C VAL A 424 19.23 14.28 -10.75
N PRO A 425 20.18 13.66 -11.49
CA PRO A 425 19.85 12.65 -12.50
C PRO A 425 19.09 11.45 -11.93
N LEU A 426 19.51 10.93 -10.76
CA LEU A 426 18.83 9.80 -10.11
C LEU A 426 17.42 10.15 -9.64
N LEU A 427 17.14 11.40 -9.26
CA LEU A 427 15.78 11.89 -8.99
C LEU A 427 14.90 11.80 -10.24
N GLY A 428 15.43 12.20 -11.41
CA GLY A 428 14.74 12.05 -12.69
C GLY A 428 14.48 10.59 -13.07
N VAL A 429 15.46 9.70 -12.89
CA VAL A 429 15.31 8.25 -13.09
C VAL A 429 14.27 7.66 -12.12
N GLY A 430 14.31 8.05 -10.85
CA GLY A 430 13.36 7.64 -9.82
C GLY A 430 11.93 8.09 -10.12
N ALA A 431 11.72 9.35 -10.51
CA ALA A 431 10.42 9.88 -10.92
C ALA A 431 9.89 9.18 -12.19
N THR A 432 10.76 8.90 -13.17
CA THR A 432 10.43 8.09 -14.35
C THR A 432 9.95 6.70 -13.92
N ALA A 433 10.73 5.99 -13.10
CA ALA A 433 10.39 4.65 -12.62
C ALA A 433 9.09 4.63 -11.79
N ALA A 434 8.84 5.67 -10.98
CA ALA A 434 7.58 5.86 -10.27
C ALA A 434 6.41 5.96 -11.24
N MET A 435 6.47 6.82 -12.25
CA MET A 435 5.35 7.03 -13.17
C MET A 435 5.11 5.84 -14.12
N ARG A 436 6.13 5.06 -14.50
CA ARG A 436 5.96 3.78 -15.24
C ARG A 436 4.96 2.82 -14.57
N THR A 437 4.81 2.88 -13.25
CA THR A 437 3.91 2.02 -12.48
C THR A 437 2.74 2.76 -11.83
N GLY A 438 2.91 4.04 -11.50
CA GLY A 438 1.98 4.82 -10.70
C GLY A 438 1.21 5.92 -11.43
N LEU A 439 1.54 6.29 -12.68
CA LEU A 439 0.89 7.41 -13.38
C LEU A 439 -0.64 7.29 -13.42
N ARG A 440 -1.14 6.08 -13.66
CA ARG A 440 -2.58 5.79 -13.72
C ARG A 440 -3.28 5.96 -12.37
N ASP A 441 -2.57 5.69 -11.26
CA ASP A 441 -3.09 5.96 -9.91
C ASP A 441 -3.11 7.46 -9.59
N VAL A 442 -2.18 8.24 -10.14
CA VAL A 442 -2.13 9.71 -9.99
C VAL A 442 -3.27 10.38 -10.77
N LEU A 443 -3.59 9.89 -11.97
CA LEU A 443 -4.61 10.47 -12.84
C LEU A 443 -6.04 10.03 -12.53
N TYR A 444 -6.25 8.74 -12.32
CA TYR A 444 -7.58 8.15 -12.16
C TYR A 444 -7.91 7.78 -10.71
N GLY A 445 -6.93 7.77 -9.80
CA GLY A 445 -7.08 7.11 -8.51
C GLY A 445 -6.84 5.59 -8.60
N PRO A 446 -7.02 4.84 -7.51
CA PRO A 446 -6.51 3.48 -7.35
C PRO A 446 -7.22 2.48 -8.27
N ALA A 447 -6.48 1.46 -8.72
CA ALA A 447 -6.97 0.47 -9.68
C ALA A 447 -8.24 -0.27 -9.23
N GLY A 448 -8.36 -0.57 -7.93
CA GLY A 448 -9.51 -1.27 -7.35
C GLY A 448 -10.85 -0.54 -7.46
N ASP A 449 -10.84 0.77 -7.75
CA ASP A 449 -12.06 1.54 -8.02
C ASP A 449 -12.61 1.26 -9.45
N TYR A 450 -11.84 0.60 -10.35
CA TYR A 450 -12.18 0.39 -11.77
C TYR A 450 -12.13 -1.07 -12.24
N THR A 451 -11.20 -1.85 -11.68
CA THR A 451 -11.05 -3.28 -11.95
C THR A 451 -10.85 -4.00 -10.62
N ARG A 452 -11.60 -5.08 -10.41
CA ARG A 452 -11.36 -6.04 -9.32
C ARG A 452 -10.73 -7.30 -9.89
N ARG A 453 -9.81 -7.88 -9.13
CA ARG A 453 -9.16 -9.15 -9.44
C ARG A 453 -10.05 -10.32 -9.05
N GLU A 454 -10.03 -11.38 -9.85
CA GLU A 454 -10.77 -12.61 -9.57
C GLU A 454 -10.09 -13.42 -8.45
N THR A 455 -10.32 -13.00 -7.20
CA THR A 455 -9.92 -13.76 -5.99
C THR A 455 -11.13 -14.11 -5.13
N PRO A 456 -11.19 -15.34 -4.56
CA PRO A 456 -12.30 -15.74 -3.69
C PRO A 456 -12.42 -14.79 -2.49
N TYR A 457 -11.28 -14.35 -1.95
CA TYR A 457 -11.23 -13.46 -0.80
C TYR A 457 -11.43 -11.98 -1.17
N ALA A 458 -12.17 -11.26 -0.32
CA ALA A 458 -12.42 -9.82 -0.33
C ALA A 458 -11.87 -9.10 0.92
N LEU A 459 -11.48 -9.83 1.97
CA LEU A 459 -10.95 -9.27 3.22
C LEU A 459 -9.91 -10.21 3.85
N ILE A 460 -8.85 -9.66 4.44
CA ILE A 460 -7.84 -10.49 5.13
C ILE A 460 -8.38 -11.07 6.44
N ALA A 461 -8.96 -10.23 7.29
CA ALA A 461 -9.51 -10.64 8.58
C ALA A 461 -10.68 -9.71 8.95
N PRO A 462 -11.69 -10.18 9.70
CA PRO A 462 -12.84 -9.34 10.06
C PRO A 462 -12.40 -8.17 10.94
N ASP A 463 -13.09 -7.04 10.80
CA ASP A 463 -12.77 -5.85 11.58
C ASP A 463 -13.16 -5.98 13.06
N ILE A 464 -14.28 -6.65 13.32
CA ILE A 464 -14.85 -6.94 14.63
C ILE A 464 -15.25 -8.43 14.61
N GLY A 465 -15.06 -9.12 15.74
CA GLY A 465 -15.46 -10.52 15.92
C GLY A 465 -14.61 -11.54 15.15
N THR A 466 -15.20 -12.72 14.94
CA THR A 466 -14.66 -13.80 14.09
C THR A 466 -15.42 -13.91 12.77
N ARG A 467 -14.86 -14.67 11.81
CA ARG A 467 -15.53 -14.99 10.55
C ARG A 467 -16.82 -15.78 10.79
N THR A 468 -16.83 -16.71 11.75
CA THR A 468 -18.05 -17.43 12.17
C THR A 468 -19.12 -16.50 12.76
N GLN A 469 -18.77 -15.60 13.68
CA GLN A 469 -19.69 -14.61 14.24
C GLN A 469 -20.27 -13.69 13.17
N ARG A 470 -19.47 -13.31 12.16
CA ARG A 470 -19.96 -12.53 11.02
C ARG A 470 -20.95 -13.30 10.15
N GLY A 471 -20.83 -14.61 10.03
CA GLY A 471 -21.85 -15.44 9.36
C GLY A 471 -23.21 -15.43 10.05
N GLN A 472 -23.25 -15.14 11.36
CA GLN A 472 -24.47 -15.04 12.15
C GLN A 472 -25.13 -13.64 12.08
N ASP A 473 -24.41 -12.62 11.62
CA ASP A 473 -24.90 -11.24 11.48
C ASP A 473 -26.08 -11.19 10.47
N PRO A 474 -27.27 -10.68 10.88
CA PRO A 474 -28.43 -10.61 10.01
C PRO A 474 -28.22 -9.74 8.76
N ALA A 475 -27.41 -8.67 8.84
CA ALA A 475 -27.13 -7.80 7.71
C ALA A 475 -26.22 -8.48 6.68
N VAL A 476 -25.25 -9.28 7.14
CA VAL A 476 -24.39 -10.09 6.27
C VAL A 476 -25.20 -11.20 5.60
N ARG A 477 -26.10 -11.88 6.35
CA ARG A 477 -27.01 -12.89 5.79
C ARG A 477 -28.01 -12.33 4.79
N ALA A 478 -28.54 -11.11 5.01
CA ALA A 478 -29.39 -10.42 4.04
C ALA A 478 -28.64 -10.10 2.73
N GLU A 479 -27.41 -9.58 2.83
CA GLU A 479 -26.56 -9.32 1.66
C GLU A 479 -26.14 -10.63 0.94
N MET A 480 -25.92 -11.72 1.67
CA MET A 480 -25.69 -13.05 1.08
C MET A 480 -26.91 -13.52 0.28
N ARG A 481 -28.11 -13.49 0.87
CA ARG A 481 -29.37 -13.83 0.16
C ARG A 481 -29.53 -12.99 -1.10
N ARG A 482 -29.34 -11.68 -1.02
CA ARG A 482 -29.40 -10.76 -2.16
C ARG A 482 -28.42 -11.13 -3.29
N ARG A 483 -27.19 -11.55 -2.96
CA ARG A 483 -26.19 -11.98 -3.95
C ARG A 483 -26.56 -13.29 -4.62
N LEU A 484 -26.95 -14.30 -3.83
CA LEU A 484 -27.39 -15.60 -4.35
C LEU A 484 -28.64 -15.46 -5.24
N GLN A 485 -29.61 -14.62 -4.85
CA GLN A 485 -30.77 -14.27 -5.68
C GLN A 485 -30.38 -13.60 -7.01
N ALA A 486 -29.33 -12.76 -7.02
CA ALA A 486 -28.82 -12.13 -8.22
C ALA A 486 -27.98 -13.06 -9.12
N GLU A 487 -27.42 -14.15 -8.56
CA GLU A 487 -26.66 -15.17 -9.29
C GLU A 487 -27.56 -16.28 -9.88
N GLY A 488 -28.79 -16.44 -9.38
CA GLY A 488 -29.89 -17.13 -10.06
C GLY A 488 -30.27 -18.51 -9.50
N ALA A 489 -31.30 -19.11 -10.08
CA ALA A 489 -32.04 -20.26 -9.52
C ALA A 489 -31.22 -21.54 -9.26
N ALA A 490 -30.02 -21.67 -9.85
CA ALA A 490 -29.15 -22.82 -9.64
C ALA A 490 -28.57 -22.93 -8.20
N GLN A 491 -28.74 -21.90 -7.37
CA GLN A 491 -28.19 -21.81 -6.01
C GLN A 491 -29.24 -22.00 -4.90
N GLY A 492 -30.44 -22.53 -5.21
CA GLY A 492 -31.53 -22.67 -4.24
C GLY A 492 -31.18 -23.43 -2.95
N VAL A 493 -30.28 -24.42 -3.02
CA VAL A 493 -29.76 -25.15 -1.83
C VAL A 493 -28.93 -24.24 -0.94
N ALA A 494 -28.09 -23.36 -1.51
CA ALA A 494 -27.31 -22.40 -0.74
C ALA A 494 -28.19 -21.30 -0.11
N LEU A 495 -29.36 -21.00 -0.69
CA LEU A 495 -30.36 -20.14 -0.03
C LEU A 495 -30.94 -20.85 1.21
N LEU A 496 -31.34 -22.11 1.05
CA LEU A 496 -31.87 -22.94 2.13
C LEU A 496 -30.86 -23.09 3.29
N ASP A 497 -29.57 -23.30 2.99
CA ASP A 497 -28.53 -23.38 4.03
C ASP A 497 -28.39 -22.06 4.82
N VAL A 498 -28.52 -20.89 4.16
CA VAL A 498 -28.49 -19.57 4.83
C VAL A 498 -29.73 -19.33 5.70
N ASP A 499 -30.88 -19.87 5.30
CA ASP A 499 -32.14 -19.77 6.04
C ASP A 499 -32.22 -20.77 7.22
N VAL A 500 -31.69 -21.99 7.06
CA VAL A 500 -31.62 -23.03 8.10
C VAL A 500 -30.57 -22.70 9.16
N ALA A 501 -29.43 -22.13 8.80
CA ALA A 501 -28.37 -21.74 9.75
C ALA A 501 -28.74 -20.53 10.65
N GLY A 502 -30.00 -20.06 10.59
CA GLY A 502 -30.38 -18.76 11.14
C GLY A 502 -31.85 -18.61 11.49
N GLU A 503 -32.48 -19.70 11.96
CA GLU A 503 -33.89 -19.88 12.32
C GLU A 503 -34.71 -18.58 12.45
N ARG A 504 -35.51 -18.32 11.39
CA ARG A 504 -36.63 -17.36 11.35
C ARG A 504 -36.35 -15.91 11.80
N LEU A 505 -35.82 -15.12 10.88
CA LEU A 505 -36.18 -13.69 10.78
C LEU A 505 -36.80 -13.41 9.40
N TRP A 506 -38.06 -13.85 9.24
CA TRP A 506 -38.93 -13.42 8.15
C TRP A 506 -39.52 -12.06 8.53
N MET A 507 -38.84 -10.97 8.14
CA MET A 507 -39.48 -9.67 7.99
C MET A 507 -39.76 -9.47 6.50
N ASP A 508 -40.99 -9.02 6.22
CA ASP A 508 -41.42 -8.67 4.86
C ASP A 508 -40.80 -7.32 4.47
N ASP A 509 -40.08 -7.28 3.35
CA ASP A 509 -39.41 -6.06 2.85
C ASP A 509 -40.40 -4.93 2.50
N SER A 510 -41.71 -5.22 2.43
CA SER A 510 -42.78 -4.23 2.18
C SER A 510 -43.27 -3.48 3.44
N ALA A 511 -42.89 -3.90 4.65
CA ALA A 511 -43.36 -3.27 5.88
C ALA A 511 -42.60 -1.97 6.22
N PRO A 512 -43.29 -0.85 6.55
CA PRO A 512 -42.62 0.41 6.86
C PRO A 512 -41.82 0.31 8.18
N GLY A 513 -40.50 0.44 8.07
CA GLY A 513 -39.55 0.41 9.20
C GLY A 513 -38.47 -0.66 9.10
N THR A 514 -38.59 -1.64 8.20
CA THR A 514 -37.62 -2.75 8.04
C THR A 514 -36.28 -2.33 7.41
N THR A 515 -36.24 -1.19 6.72
CA THR A 515 -35.08 -0.71 5.97
C THR A 515 -34.12 0.21 6.74
N ASP A 516 -34.50 0.70 7.92
CA ASP A 516 -33.71 1.69 8.69
C ASP A 516 -33.22 1.10 10.03
N THR A 517 -32.35 0.07 9.95
CA THR A 517 -31.71 -0.58 11.11
C THR A 517 -30.50 0.19 11.66
N ALA A 518 -30.31 1.44 11.23
CA ALA A 518 -29.27 2.32 11.74
C ALA A 518 -29.75 3.03 13.02
N VAL A 519 -29.37 2.53 14.19
CA VAL A 519 -29.44 3.33 15.43
C VAL A 519 -28.47 4.50 15.30
N ARG A 520 -28.99 5.70 15.00
CA ARG A 520 -28.19 6.91 14.85
C ARG A 520 -27.93 7.51 16.24
N GLU A 521 -26.74 8.05 16.44
CA GLU A 521 -26.30 8.63 17.72
C GLU A 521 -27.23 9.76 18.21
N ALA A 522 -27.88 10.46 17.28
CA ALA A 522 -28.87 11.51 17.54
C ALA A 522 -30.23 11.01 18.08
N ASP A 523 -30.57 9.73 17.88
CA ASP A 523 -31.85 9.16 18.31
C ASP A 523 -31.73 8.52 19.70
N LEU A 524 -30.55 7.98 20.04
CA LEU A 524 -30.17 7.64 21.41
C LEU A 524 -30.25 8.87 22.33
N GLY A 525 -29.78 10.02 21.87
CA GLY A 525 -29.89 11.30 22.61
C GLY A 525 -31.34 11.79 22.82
N ARG A 526 -32.33 11.17 22.18
CA ARG A 526 -33.77 11.47 22.32
C ARG A 526 -34.56 10.35 23.01
N GLY A 527 -33.90 9.30 23.48
CA GLY A 527 -34.53 8.21 24.24
C GLY A 527 -35.51 7.34 23.46
N ARG A 528 -35.48 7.36 22.12
CA ARG A 528 -36.31 6.46 21.29
C ARG A 528 -35.49 5.26 20.83
N LEU A 529 -35.73 4.12 21.48
CA LEU A 529 -35.25 2.81 21.04
C LEU A 529 -36.26 2.17 20.06
N PRO A 530 -35.81 1.31 19.13
CA PRO A 530 -36.71 0.44 18.38
C PRO A 530 -37.50 -0.46 19.35
N ASP A 531 -38.81 -0.61 19.12
CA ASP A 531 -39.66 -1.48 19.93
C ASP A 531 -39.42 -2.95 19.56
N PHE A 532 -38.84 -3.71 20.49
CA PHE A 532 -38.56 -5.14 20.36
C PHE A 532 -39.70 -6.02 20.90
N GLY A 533 -40.96 -5.53 20.84
CA GLY A 533 -42.14 -6.30 21.20
C GLY A 533 -42.49 -6.20 22.69
N GLY A 534 -42.51 -4.99 23.24
CA GLY A 534 -43.04 -4.75 24.58
C GLY A 534 -44.52 -5.15 24.73
N GLU A 535 -44.95 -5.41 25.97
CA GLU A 535 -46.35 -5.72 26.28
C GLU A 535 -47.28 -4.58 25.82
N GLY A 536 -48.24 -4.92 24.96
CA GLY A 536 -49.06 -3.93 24.23
C GLY A 536 -48.88 -3.98 22.71
N SER A 537 -47.81 -4.64 22.23
CA SER A 537 -47.64 -4.99 20.82
C SER A 537 -48.83 -5.81 20.27
N PRO A 538 -49.30 -5.56 19.04
CA PRO A 538 -50.37 -6.35 18.42
C PRO A 538 -49.99 -7.82 18.20
N PHE A 539 -48.71 -8.18 18.36
CA PHE A 539 -48.20 -9.54 18.22
C PHE A 539 -48.26 -10.38 19.53
N THR A 540 -48.61 -9.81 20.69
CA THR A 540 -48.64 -10.56 21.97
C THR A 540 -49.99 -11.18 22.33
N ARG A 541 -51.08 -10.93 21.57
CA ARG A 541 -52.41 -11.49 21.88
C ARG A 541 -52.63 -12.83 21.18
N GLY A 542 -51.99 -13.87 21.72
CA GLY A 542 -52.36 -15.28 21.47
C GLY A 542 -53.75 -15.62 22.03
N ALA A 543 -54.36 -16.68 21.51
CA ALA A 543 -55.74 -17.06 21.81
C ALA A 543 -55.96 -17.58 23.24
N ASP A 544 -57.13 -17.27 23.80
CA ASP A 544 -57.91 -18.18 24.68
C ASP A 544 -59.34 -17.63 24.89
N GLY A 545 -60.33 -18.54 24.99
CA GLY A 545 -61.71 -18.23 25.41
C GLY A 545 -62.80 -18.40 24.35
N ALA A 546 -63.56 -19.50 24.43
CA ALA A 546 -64.69 -19.79 23.56
C ALA A 546 -66.07 -19.55 24.23
N GLY A 547 -67.08 -19.21 23.41
CA GLY A 547 -68.50 -19.40 23.72
C GLY A 547 -69.29 -18.13 24.12
N GLY A 548 -70.42 -17.87 23.44
CA GLY A 548 -71.34 -16.79 23.83
C GLY A 548 -72.24 -16.24 22.71
N SER A 549 -73.30 -16.99 22.38
CA SER A 549 -74.47 -16.63 21.57
C SER A 549 -74.86 -15.14 21.38
N GLY A 550 -75.24 -14.78 20.13
CA GLY A 550 -76.58 -14.22 19.89
C GLY A 550 -76.72 -12.82 19.24
N GLY A 551 -77.32 -12.80 18.03
CA GLY A 551 -78.40 -11.85 17.71
C GLY A 551 -78.12 -10.67 16.75
N TYR A 552 -78.67 -10.77 15.52
CA TYR A 552 -79.20 -9.68 14.64
C TYR A 552 -78.26 -8.52 14.21
N GLY A 553 -78.30 -7.98 12.99
CA GLY A 553 -79.11 -8.26 11.78
C GLY A 553 -78.90 -7.17 10.70
N ALA A 554 -79.48 -7.37 9.50
CA ALA A 554 -79.36 -6.54 8.27
C ALA A 554 -77.96 -6.52 7.60
N GLY A 555 -77.77 -6.62 6.27
CA GLY A 555 -78.68 -6.60 5.09
C GLY A 555 -78.23 -5.51 4.10
N GLY A 556 -78.13 -5.70 2.77
CA GLY A 556 -78.30 -6.88 1.91
C GLY A 556 -78.07 -6.54 0.41
N TYR A 557 -78.28 -7.53 -0.48
CA TYR A 557 -78.59 -7.45 -1.93
C TYR A 557 -77.72 -6.67 -2.95
N ARG A 558 -76.97 -7.45 -3.77
CA ARG A 558 -76.99 -7.49 -5.27
C ARG A 558 -75.98 -8.58 -5.70
N ALA A 559 -76.28 -9.68 -6.40
CA ALA A 559 -77.32 -10.09 -7.35
C ALA A 559 -77.13 -9.58 -8.79
N GLY A 560 -76.83 -10.54 -9.68
CA GLY A 560 -76.95 -10.51 -11.15
C GLY A 560 -75.65 -10.30 -11.94
N ASP A 561 -75.35 -11.03 -13.03
CA ASP A 561 -75.83 -12.34 -13.56
C ASP A 561 -74.84 -12.78 -14.69
N ASP A 562 -74.75 -14.08 -14.98
CA ASP A 562 -74.65 -14.74 -16.31
C ASP A 562 -73.71 -14.24 -17.46
N ALA A 563 -73.16 -15.06 -18.37
CA ALA A 563 -73.18 -16.51 -18.61
C ALA A 563 -72.27 -16.92 -19.82
N TYR A 564 -72.00 -18.23 -19.98
CA TYR A 564 -71.75 -18.95 -21.27
C TYR A 564 -70.44 -18.65 -22.07
N PHE A 565 -69.87 -19.51 -22.94
CA PHE A 565 -69.97 -20.96 -23.30
C PHE A 565 -68.75 -21.33 -24.21
N ASP A 566 -68.62 -22.53 -24.78
CA ASP A 566 -68.09 -23.77 -24.18
C ASP A 566 -67.29 -24.61 -25.23
N GLY A 567 -66.40 -25.50 -24.78
CA GLY A 567 -65.89 -26.65 -25.54
C GLY A 567 -64.77 -26.43 -26.57
N ALA A 568 -64.04 -27.47 -27.02
CA ALA A 568 -63.91 -28.85 -26.51
C ALA A 568 -62.74 -29.61 -27.20
N ARG A 569 -62.19 -30.64 -26.51
CA ARG A 569 -61.53 -31.86 -27.07
C ARG A 569 -60.21 -31.70 -27.85
N SER A 570 -59.30 -32.70 -27.92
CA SER A 570 -59.23 -34.04 -27.29
C SER A 570 -57.81 -34.64 -27.37
N ASP A 571 -57.49 -35.53 -26.42
CA ASP A 571 -56.62 -36.72 -26.49
C ASP A 571 -55.19 -36.69 -27.09
N GLY A 572 -54.27 -37.38 -26.40
CA GLY A 572 -52.92 -37.66 -26.95
C GLY A 572 -51.90 -38.14 -25.92
N SER A 573 -52.11 -39.31 -25.31
CA SER A 573 -51.14 -39.91 -24.38
C SER A 573 -49.94 -40.56 -25.10
N ARG A 574 -48.71 -40.25 -24.67
CA ARG A 574 -47.66 -41.26 -24.33
C ARG A 574 -46.38 -40.64 -23.75
N ALA A 575 -45.59 -41.50 -23.13
CA ALA A 575 -44.39 -41.18 -22.36
C ALA A 575 -43.08 -41.38 -23.15
N ASP A 576 -41.99 -41.18 -22.42
CA ASP A 576 -40.61 -41.69 -22.58
C ASP A 576 -39.52 -40.87 -23.31
N GLU A 577 -38.49 -40.61 -22.50
CA GLU A 577 -37.06 -40.83 -22.72
C GLU A 577 -36.31 -40.11 -23.86
N SER A 578 -35.66 -39.02 -23.43
CA SER A 578 -34.20 -38.80 -23.45
C SER A 578 -33.35 -39.09 -24.71
N HIS A 579 -32.60 -38.03 -25.05
CA HIS A 579 -31.19 -38.03 -25.49
C HIS A 579 -30.79 -38.31 -26.96
N ARG A 580 -30.27 -37.22 -27.55
CA ARG A 580 -29.00 -37.08 -28.30
C ARG A 580 -28.85 -37.76 -29.67
N HIS A 581 -28.62 -36.92 -30.68
CA HIS A 581 -27.61 -37.05 -31.74
C HIS A 581 -27.41 -35.65 -32.41
N PRO A 582 -26.41 -35.40 -33.28
CA PRO A 582 -24.98 -35.47 -32.99
C PRO A 582 -24.20 -34.20 -33.42
N ILE A 583 -22.90 -34.15 -33.09
CA ILE A 583 -21.93 -33.19 -33.65
C ILE A 583 -21.45 -33.70 -35.02
N PRO A 584 -21.29 -32.85 -36.05
CA PRO A 584 -20.66 -33.24 -37.31
C PRO A 584 -19.11 -33.13 -37.25
N ASP A 585 -18.46 -33.98 -38.04
CA ASP A 585 -17.00 -34.16 -38.12
C ASP A 585 -16.22 -32.90 -38.56
N SER A 586 -14.91 -32.85 -38.24
CA SER A 586 -13.88 -33.09 -39.29
C SER A 586 -12.42 -32.92 -38.86
N ILE A 587 -11.61 -33.87 -39.36
CA ILE A 587 -10.20 -33.76 -39.77
C ILE A 587 -9.12 -33.70 -38.67
N THR A 588 -8.55 -34.90 -38.48
CA THR A 588 -7.21 -35.20 -38.00
C THR A 588 -6.10 -34.59 -38.87
N GLY A 589 -4.97 -34.23 -38.24
CA GLY A 589 -3.79 -33.69 -38.94
C GLY A 589 -2.49 -33.93 -38.18
N LEU A 590 -2.08 -35.20 -38.04
CA LEU A 590 -0.77 -35.59 -37.50
C LEU A 590 0.37 -35.21 -38.45
N ARG A 591 1.41 -34.54 -37.95
CA ARG A 591 2.83 -34.72 -38.35
C ARG A 591 3.79 -33.90 -37.47
N GLU A 592 4.47 -34.62 -36.58
CA GLU A 592 5.87 -34.38 -36.19
C GLU A 592 6.77 -35.29 -37.07
N PRO A 593 8.11 -35.17 -37.10
CA PRO A 593 9.01 -34.38 -36.23
C PRO A 593 9.37 -32.97 -36.73
#